data_AF-A0A844I4Y6-F1
#
_entry.id   AF-A0A844I4Y6-F1
#
_cell.length_a   1.000
_cell.length_b   1.000
_cell.length_c   1.000
_cell.angle_alpha   90.00
_cell.angle_beta   90.00
_cell.angle_gamma   90.00
#
_symmetry.space_group_name_H-M   'P 1'
#
loop_
_entity.id
_entity.type
_entity.pdbx_description
1 polymer ?
#
loop_
_entity_poly.entity_id
_entity_poly.type
_entity_poly.pdbx_seq_one_letter_code
_entity_poly.pdbx_strand_id
1 'polypeptide(L)'
;MEKKIAGWITNIFCSSFIGAFLIIFAIYGLAEVFKGGFNAFANSWFTPWYGVLALYFLSIYLLASAQGHSLKRRLLSWSFSVVFHLGLLAYIGIVLDFGFAALVLGIPEVIILVLSCVGLGYCVASGKRDYA
;
A
#
# COMPACT_ATOMS: atom_id res chain seq x y z
N MET A 1 -10.76 2.76 17.57
CA MET A 1 -9.65 1.81 17.29
C MET A 1 -9.06 2.04 15.91
N GLU A 2 -9.89 2.10 14.86
CA GLU A 2 -9.46 2.35 13.47
C GLU A 2 -8.48 3.51 13.29
N LYS A 3 -8.71 4.67 13.92
CA LYS A 3 -7.78 5.81 13.87
C LYS A 3 -6.35 5.44 14.33
N LYS A 4 -6.24 4.65 15.41
CA LYS A 4 -4.94 4.23 15.95
C LYS A 4 -4.23 3.29 14.97
N ILE A 5 -4.98 2.31 14.42
CA ILE A 5 -4.48 1.35 13.43
C ILE A 5 -4.01 2.08 12.17
N ALA A 6 -4.82 2.99 11.63
CA ALA A 6 -4.46 3.80 10.47
C ALA A 6 -3.19 4.62 10.73
N GLY A 7 -3.08 5.24 11.92
CA GLY A 7 -1.87 5.96 12.31
C GLY A 7 -0.61 5.07 12.41
N TRP A 8 -0.74 3.84 12.93
CA TRP A 8 0.37 2.88 12.94
C TRP A 8 0.77 2.49 11.52
N ILE A 9 -0.19 2.19 10.64
CA ILE A 9 0.06 1.86 9.24
C ILE A 9 0.79 3.01 8.54
N THR A 10 0.34 4.26 8.72
CA THR A 10 1.00 5.44 8.15
C THR A 10 2.44 5.58 8.64
N ASN A 11 2.69 5.40 9.94
CA ASN A 11 4.05 5.48 10.49
C ASN A 11 4.95 4.37 9.94
N ILE A 12 4.45 3.14 9.85
CA ILE A 12 5.19 2.01 9.28
C ILE A 12 5.54 2.30 7.83
N PHE A 13 4.57 2.74 7.02
CA PHE A 13 4.79 3.14 5.63
C PHE A 13 5.88 4.22 5.49
N CYS A 14 5.79 5.31 6.27
CA CYS A 14 6.79 6.38 6.22
C CYS A 14 8.19 5.92 6.64
N SER A 15 8.29 4.88 7.47
CA SER A 15 9.56 4.26 7.87
C SER A 15 9.99 3.08 7.00
N SER A 16 9.17 2.65 6.04
CA SER A 16 9.42 1.42 5.30
C SER A 16 10.43 1.63 4.18
N PHE A 17 11.33 0.66 4.03
CA PHE A 17 12.28 0.64 2.92
C PHE A 17 11.56 0.61 1.57
N ILE A 18 10.45 -0.14 1.44
CA ILE A 18 9.68 -0.20 0.19
C ILE A 18 9.11 1.17 -0.17
N GLY A 19 8.54 1.91 0.80
CA GLY A 19 8.03 3.26 0.56
C GLY A 19 9.12 4.19 0.07
N ALA A 20 10.26 4.22 0.76
CA ALA A 20 11.42 5.01 0.35
C ALA A 20 11.98 4.60 -1.02
N PHE A 21 12.12 3.30 -1.27
CA PHE A 21 12.59 2.74 -2.53
C PHE A 21 11.70 3.18 -3.69
N LEU A 22 10.38 3.05 -3.57
CA LEU A 22 9.45 3.43 -4.65
C LEU A 22 9.52 4.93 -4.95
N ILE A 23 9.66 5.78 -3.92
CA ILE A 23 9.80 7.23 -4.11
C ILE A 23 11.11 7.56 -4.85
N ILE A 24 12.24 7.01 -4.40
CA ILE A 24 13.54 7.23 -5.04
C ILE A 24 13.52 6.72 -6.48
N PHE A 25 12.95 5.54 -6.70
CA PHE A 25 12.82 4.94 -8.02
C PHE A 25 11.98 5.80 -8.97
N ALA A 26 10.88 6.40 -8.46
CA ALA A 26 10.06 7.33 -9.23
C ALA A 26 10.81 8.64 -9.58
N ILE A 27 11.58 9.20 -8.64
CA ILE A 27 12.41 10.40 -8.91
C ILE A 27 13.48 10.10 -9.97
N TYR A 28 14.17 8.97 -9.83
CA TYR A 28 15.17 8.54 -10.80
C TYR A 28 14.57 8.34 -12.19
N GLY A 29 13.45 7.63 -12.29
CA GLY A 29 12.78 7.41 -13.56
C GLY A 29 12.32 8.71 -14.21
N LEU A 30 11.80 9.68 -13.45
CA LEU A 30 11.46 11.01 -13.96
C LEU A 30 12.70 11.76 -14.46
N ALA A 31 13.79 11.74 -13.71
CA ALA A 31 15.03 12.41 -14.09
C ALA A 31 15.60 11.87 -15.41
N GLU A 32 15.54 10.55 -15.62
CA GLU A 32 15.99 9.91 -16.87
C GLU A 32 15.09 10.24 -18.07
N VAL A 33 13.79 10.45 -17.86
CA VAL A 33 12.88 10.98 -18.90
C VAL A 33 13.31 12.39 -19.32
N PHE A 34 13.61 13.27 -18.37
CA PHE A 34 14.01 14.66 -18.66
C PHE A 34 15.36 14.76 -19.38
N LYS A 35 16.26 13.81 -19.17
CA LYS A 35 17.55 13.75 -19.89
C LYS A 35 17.42 13.24 -21.34
N GLY A 36 16.22 12.80 -21.76
CA GLY A 36 16.01 12.19 -23.07
C GLY A 36 16.71 10.84 -23.24
N GLY A 37 17.29 10.28 -22.16
CA GLY A 37 18.06 9.04 -22.19
C GLY A 37 17.18 7.79 -22.23
N PHE A 38 15.94 7.90 -21.77
CA PHE A 38 15.05 6.76 -21.62
C PHE A 38 13.58 7.16 -21.75
N ASN A 39 12.82 6.45 -22.57
CA ASN A 39 11.38 6.62 -22.64
C ASN A 39 10.74 5.79 -21.51
N ALA A 40 10.79 6.29 -20.26
CA ALA A 40 10.41 5.51 -19.07
C ALA A 40 8.94 5.02 -19.09
N PHE A 41 8.08 5.69 -19.87
CA PHE A 41 6.70 5.26 -20.11
C PHE A 41 6.58 4.10 -21.10
N ALA A 42 7.57 3.91 -21.99
CA ALA A 42 7.63 2.80 -22.94
C ALA A 42 8.43 1.61 -22.40
N ASN A 43 9.17 1.79 -21.29
CA ASN A 43 9.95 0.71 -20.71
C ASN A 43 9.07 -0.16 -19.81
N SER A 44 8.90 -1.43 -20.20
CA SER A 44 8.05 -2.41 -19.53
C SER A 44 8.40 -2.65 -18.07
N TRP A 45 9.63 -2.33 -17.66
CA TRP A 45 10.08 -2.46 -16.28
C TRP A 45 9.70 -1.29 -15.39
N PHE A 46 9.59 -0.05 -15.91
CA PHE A 46 9.37 1.16 -15.08
C PHE A 46 7.89 1.49 -14.88
N THR A 47 7.08 1.38 -15.94
CA THR A 47 5.65 1.76 -15.92
C THR A 47 4.83 1.05 -14.83
N PRO A 48 5.01 -0.26 -14.57
CA PRO A 48 4.26 -0.94 -13.50
C PRO A 48 4.53 -0.36 -12.11
N TRP A 49 5.76 0.08 -11.83
CA TRP A 49 6.13 0.60 -10.50
C TRP A 49 5.52 1.95 -10.18
N TYR A 50 5.28 2.81 -11.17
CA TYR A 50 4.52 4.05 -10.95
C TYR A 50 3.07 3.74 -10.58
N GLY A 51 2.47 2.73 -11.20
CA GLY A 51 1.14 2.24 -10.84
C GLY A 51 1.10 1.69 -9.41
N VAL A 52 2.07 0.84 -9.05
CA VAL A 52 2.22 0.31 -7.68
C VAL A 52 2.37 1.44 -6.66
N LEU A 53 3.23 2.43 -6.94
CA LEU A 53 3.45 3.57 -6.06
C LEU A 53 2.17 4.40 -5.86
N ALA A 54 1.46 4.70 -6.95
CA ALA A 54 0.20 5.44 -6.88
C ALA A 54 -0.85 4.69 -6.06
N LEU A 55 -1.00 3.38 -6.27
CA LEU A 55 -1.91 2.53 -5.51
C LEU A 55 -1.51 2.43 -4.04
N TYR A 56 -0.21 2.41 -3.74
CA TYR A 56 0.29 2.41 -2.38
C TYR A 56 -0.09 3.72 -1.66
N PHE A 57 0.25 4.88 -2.24
CA PHE A 57 -0.15 6.16 -1.66
C PHE A 57 -1.67 6.28 -1.50
N LEU A 58 -2.44 5.80 -2.48
CA LEU A 58 -3.90 5.76 -2.39
C LEU A 58 -4.38 4.87 -1.23
N SER A 59 -3.79 3.68 -1.04
CA SER A 59 -4.11 2.77 0.06
C SER A 59 -3.93 3.46 1.41
N ILE A 60 -2.76 4.08 1.62
CA ILE A 60 -2.44 4.78 2.87
C ILE A 60 -3.33 6.01 3.08
N TYR A 61 -3.59 6.79 2.02
CA TYR A 61 -4.47 7.96 2.08
C TYR A 61 -5.92 7.59 2.42
N LEU A 62 -6.45 6.54 1.80
CA LEU A 62 -7.81 6.07 2.08
C LEU A 62 -7.96 5.60 3.53
N LEU A 63 -6.96 4.89 4.07
CA LEU A 63 -6.95 4.50 5.47
C LEU A 63 -6.87 5.71 6.42
N ALA A 64 -5.93 6.63 6.17
CA ALA A 64 -5.73 7.81 7.00
C ALA A 64 -6.96 8.73 7.03
N SER A 65 -7.71 8.79 5.92
CA SER A 65 -8.93 9.59 5.79
C SER A 65 -10.23 8.81 6.03
N ALA A 66 -10.17 7.55 6.48
CA ALA A 66 -11.37 6.73 6.66
C ALA A 66 -12.26 7.20 7.84
N GLN A 67 -11.68 7.86 8.84
CA GLN A 67 -12.40 8.26 10.05
C GLN A 67 -13.51 9.29 9.75
N GLY A 68 -14.68 9.11 10.37
CA GLY A 68 -15.79 10.06 10.25
C GLY A 68 -16.64 9.90 8.98
N HIS A 69 -16.27 8.95 8.11
CA HIS A 69 -17.04 8.64 6.93
C HIS A 69 -18.02 7.48 7.14
N SER A 70 -18.93 7.31 6.19
CA SER A 70 -19.92 6.23 6.19
C SER A 70 -19.28 4.85 6.27
N LEU A 71 -20.00 3.90 6.87
CA LEU A 71 -19.55 2.50 7.00
C LEU A 71 -19.13 1.91 5.65
N LYS A 72 -19.89 2.19 4.58
CA LYS A 72 -19.56 1.73 3.21
C LYS A 72 -18.19 2.24 2.75
N ARG A 73 -17.89 3.54 2.93
CA ARG A 73 -16.59 4.11 2.54
C ARG A 73 -15.46 3.51 3.37
N ARG A 74 -15.65 3.37 4.68
CA ARG A 74 -14.67 2.74 5.58
C ARG A 74 -14.36 1.31 5.18
N LEU A 75 -15.39 0.48 4.94
CA LEU A 75 -15.22 -0.91 4.49
C LEU A 75 -14.44 -0.97 3.17
N LEU A 76 -14.76 -0.10 2.20
CA LEU A 76 -14.01 -0.03 0.95
C LEU A 76 -12.54 0.34 1.17
N SER A 77 -12.24 1.32 2.02
CA SER A 77 -10.86 1.71 2.33
C SER A 77 -10.05 0.57 2.96
N TRP A 78 -10.61 -0.13 3.95
CA TRP A 78 -9.95 -1.26 4.60
C TRP A 78 -9.78 -2.45 3.65
N SER A 79 -10.82 -2.82 2.90
CA SER A 79 -10.76 -3.91 1.93
C SER A 79 -9.77 -3.63 0.80
N PHE A 80 -9.76 -2.39 0.28
CA PHE A 80 -8.79 -1.98 -0.73
C PHE A 80 -7.36 -2.16 -0.23
N SER A 81 -7.07 -1.71 1.00
CA SER A 81 -5.75 -1.88 1.59
C SER A 81 -5.35 -3.36 1.70
N VAL A 82 -6.23 -4.22 2.22
CA VAL A 82 -5.95 -5.67 2.31
C VAL A 82 -5.62 -6.27 0.94
N VAL A 83 -6.46 -6.01 -0.06
CA VAL A 83 -6.26 -6.54 -1.42
C VAL A 83 -4.96 -6.00 -2.02
N PHE A 84 -4.69 -4.71 -1.85
CA PHE A 84 -3.48 -4.08 -2.37
C PHE A 84 -2.20 -4.67 -1.76
N HIS A 85 -2.08 -4.74 -0.43
CA HIS A 85 -0.85 -5.23 0.22
C HIS A 85 -0.65 -6.73 0.01
N LEU A 86 -1.73 -7.52 -0.04
CA LEU A 86 -1.65 -8.92 -0.43
C LEU A 86 -1.16 -9.07 -1.87
N GLY A 87 -1.70 -8.28 -2.79
CA GLY A 87 -1.28 -8.25 -4.18
C GLY A 87 0.18 -7.81 -4.35
N LEU A 88 0.62 -6.81 -3.58
CA LEU A 88 2.00 -6.34 -3.57
C LEU A 88 2.97 -7.42 -3.10
N LEU A 89 2.66 -8.11 -2.00
CA LEU A 89 3.46 -9.23 -1.50
C LEU A 89 3.52 -10.38 -2.51
N ALA A 90 2.39 -10.74 -3.12
CA ALA A 90 2.34 -11.76 -4.16
C ALA A 90 3.15 -11.35 -5.41
N TYR A 91 3.08 -10.08 -5.82
CA TYR A 91 3.84 -9.55 -6.94
C TYR A 91 5.36 -9.64 -6.68
N ILE A 92 5.81 -9.20 -5.50
CA ILE A 92 7.23 -9.26 -5.12
C ILE A 92 7.71 -10.71 -4.99
N GLY A 93 6.91 -11.58 -4.38
CA GLY A 93 7.29 -12.96 -4.11
C GLY A 93 7.25 -13.88 -5.34
N ILE A 94 6.24 -13.73 -6.20
CA ILE A 94 5.97 -14.65 -7.32
C ILE A 94 6.47 -14.07 -8.65
N VAL A 95 6.19 -12.80 -8.92
CA VAL A 95 6.47 -12.20 -10.24
C VAL A 95 7.90 -11.73 -10.35
N LEU A 96 8.44 -11.10 -9.30
CA LEU A 96 9.81 -10.62 -9.29
C LEU A 96 10.83 -11.70 -8.90
N ASP A 97 10.36 -12.82 -8.35
CA ASP A 97 11.19 -13.95 -7.88
C ASP A 97 12.32 -13.51 -6.93
N PHE A 98 12.02 -12.57 -6.02
CA PHE A 98 13.01 -12.05 -5.06
C PHE A 98 13.39 -13.05 -3.97
N GLY A 99 12.84 -14.27 -3.98
CA GLY A 99 13.16 -15.34 -3.05
C GLY A 99 13.15 -14.89 -1.58
N PHE A 100 14.24 -15.16 -0.85
CA PHE A 100 14.36 -14.77 0.56
C PHE A 100 14.39 -13.24 0.77
N ALA A 101 14.83 -12.45 -0.20
CA ALA A 101 14.82 -11.00 -0.09
C ALA A 101 13.38 -10.44 -0.05
N ALA A 102 12.42 -11.10 -0.69
CA ALA A 102 11.00 -10.75 -0.60
C ALA A 102 10.47 -10.84 0.84
N LEU A 103 10.94 -11.82 1.62
CA LEU A 103 10.54 -11.98 3.03
C LEU A 103 11.07 -10.84 3.89
N VAL A 104 12.36 -10.49 3.76
CA VAL A 104 12.99 -9.44 4.58
C VAL A 104 12.45 -8.06 4.22
N LEU A 105 12.37 -7.75 2.93
CA LEU A 105 11.86 -6.46 2.45
C LEU A 105 10.35 -6.34 2.66
N GLY A 106 9.62 -7.46 2.63
CA GLY A 106 8.18 -7.53 2.82
C GLY A 106 7.71 -7.49 4.27
N ILE A 107 8.60 -7.53 5.28
CA ILE A 107 8.19 -7.49 6.71
C ILE A 107 7.25 -6.30 7.00
N PRO A 108 7.57 -5.04 6.61
CA PRO A 108 6.67 -3.92 6.82
C PRO A 108 5.31 -4.13 6.15
N GLU A 109 5.27 -4.74 4.97
CA GLU A 109 4.02 -5.01 4.24
C GLU A 109 3.19 -6.10 4.90
N VAL A 110 3.83 -7.12 5.47
CA VAL A 110 3.14 -8.15 6.25
C VAL A 110 2.50 -7.51 7.49
N ILE A 111 3.22 -6.62 8.19
CA ILE A 111 2.67 -5.91 9.35
C ILE A 111 1.50 -5.02 8.92
N ILE A 112 1.64 -4.24 7.84
CA ILE A 112 0.56 -3.40 7.33
C ILE A 112 -0.65 -4.27 6.93
N LEU A 113 -0.45 -5.38 6.23
CA LEU A 113 -1.51 -6.30 5.85
C LEU A 113 -2.26 -6.84 7.06
N VAL A 114 -1.54 -7.30 8.09
CA VAL A 114 -2.16 -7.78 9.34
C VAL A 114 -2.97 -6.67 10.01
N LEU A 115 -2.41 -5.46 10.12
CA LEU A 115 -3.11 -4.31 10.69
C LEU A 115 -4.34 -3.92 9.87
N SER A 116 -4.28 -3.99 8.54
CA SER A 116 -5.41 -3.73 7.65
C SER A 116 -6.52 -4.76 7.82
N CYS A 117 -6.18 -6.04 8.01
CA CYS A 117 -7.15 -7.10 8.35
C CYS A 117 -7.81 -6.84 9.71
N VAL A 118 -7.03 -6.43 10.73
CA VAL A 118 -7.58 -6.07 12.05
C VAL A 118 -8.50 -4.86 11.94
N GLY A 119 -8.11 -3.82 11.20
CA GLY A 119 -8.93 -2.63 10.95
C GLY A 119 -10.24 -2.96 10.23
N LEU A 120 -10.19 -3.83 9.21
CA LEU A 120 -11.37 -4.34 8.53
C LEU A 120 -12.32 -5.09 9.48
N GLY A 121 -11.78 -5.98 10.30
CA GLY A 121 -12.54 -6.73 11.30
C GLY A 121 -13.25 -5.81 12.30
N TYR A 122 -12.56 -4.78 12.78
CA TYR A 122 -13.17 -3.75 13.63
C TYR A 122 -14.28 -2.97 12.91
N CYS A 123 -14.06 -2.59 11.64
CA CYS A 123 -15.04 -1.89 10.84
C CYS A 123 -16.33 -2.71 10.69
N VAL A 124 -16.22 -3.99 10.32
CA VAL A 124 -17.36 -4.93 10.21
C VAL A 124 -18.08 -5.09 11.55
N ALA A 125 -17.34 -5.27 12.64
CA ALA A 125 -17.92 -5.43 13.97
C ALA A 125 -18.66 -4.17 14.44
N SER A 126 -18.17 -2.97 14.09
CA SER A 126 -18.85 -1.71 14.41
C SER A 126 -20.16 -1.56 13.63
N GLY A 127 -20.17 -1.91 12.35
CA GLY A 127 -21.37 -1.85 11.53
C GLY A 127 -22.50 -2.73 12.06
N LYS A 128 -22.21 -3.91 12.62
CA LYS A 128 -23.23 -4.77 13.22
C LYS A 128 -23.91 -4.15 14.44
N ARG A 129 -23.24 -3.25 15.17
CA ARG A 129 -23.83 -2.57 16.35
C ARG A 129 -24.74 -1.41 15.97
N ASP A 130 -24.53 -0.80 14.81
CA ASP A 130 -25.36 0.31 14.33
C ASP A 130 -26.72 -0.16 13.77
N TYR A 131 -26.88 -1.48 13.54
CA TYR A 131 -28.09 -2.11 13.03
C TYR A 131 -28.74 -3.11 14.01
N ALA A 132 -28.24 -3.22 15.24
CA ALA A 132 -28.78 -4.07 16.31
C ALA A 132 -29.48 -3.22 17.37
#